data_AF-V9GZF8-F1
#
_entry.id   AF-V9GZF8-F1
#
_cell.length_a   1.000
_cell.length_b   1.000
_cell.length_c   1.000
_cell.angle_alpha   90.00
_cell.angle_beta   90.00
_cell.angle_gamma   90.00
#
_symmetry.space_group_name_H-M   'P 1'
#
loop_
_entity.id
_entity.type
_entity.pdbx_description
1 polymer ?
#
loop_
_entity_poly.entity_id
_entity_poly.type
_entity_poly.pdbx_seq_one_letter_code
_entity_poly.pdbx_strand_id
1 'polypeptide(L)'
;KTAFLHGELEEEIYMTQPEGYTDAGGRNWVCKLNKSLYGLKQSPRQWYKRFDSFMRRQKYTRSKYDNCVYLQKLHDGSFIYLLLYVDDM
;
A
#
# COMPACT_ATOMS: atom_id res chain seq x y z
N LYS A 1 4.20 9.86 1.45
CA LYS A 1 3.06 10.16 2.36
C LYS A 1 1.67 9.72 1.86
N THR A 2 1.55 8.86 0.85
CA THR A 2 0.25 8.32 0.36
C THR A 2 0.28 6.83 0.06
N ALA A 3 1.34 6.11 0.48
CA ALA A 3 1.58 4.71 0.13
C ALA A 3 0.36 3.81 0.36
N PHE A 4 -0.25 3.90 1.55
CA PHE A 4 -1.38 3.06 1.91
C PHE A 4 -2.66 3.35 1.10
N LEU A 5 -2.84 4.55 0.54
CA LEU A 5 -4.00 4.85 -0.29
C LEU A 5 -4.04 4.05 -1.61
N HIS A 6 -2.92 3.42 -1.98
CA HIS A 6 -2.82 2.56 -3.16
C HIS A 6 -3.09 1.08 -2.86
N GLY A 7 -3.22 0.69 -1.58
CA GLY A 7 -3.58 -0.66 -1.18
C GLY A 7 -5.08 -0.91 -1.38
N GLU A 8 -5.41 -1.99 -2.11
CA GLU A 8 -6.78 -2.49 -2.19
C GLU A 8 -7.12 -3.25 -0.91
N LEU A 9 -8.35 -3.10 -0.41
CA LEU A 9 -8.84 -3.86 0.72
C LEU A 9 -9.46 -5.17 0.22
N GLU A 10 -9.01 -6.30 0.79
CA GLU A 10 -9.61 -7.61 0.54
C GLU A 10 -10.85 -7.81 1.43
N GLU A 11 -10.84 -7.21 2.63
CA GLU A 11 -11.96 -7.22 3.55
C GLU A 11 -12.88 -6.01 3.38
N GLU A 12 -14.16 -6.19 3.71
CA GLU A 12 -15.09 -5.08 3.83
C GLU A 12 -14.92 -4.41 5.20
N ILE A 13 -14.47 -3.15 5.20
CA ILE A 13 -14.19 -2.40 6.42
C ILE A 13 -14.99 -1.11 6.43
N TYR A 14 -15.59 -0.84 7.58
CA TYR A 14 -16.33 0.38 7.85
C TYR A 14 -15.60 1.20 8.93
N MET A 15 -15.73 2.52 8.87
CA MET A 15 -15.30 3.43 9.92
C MET A 15 -16.43 4.39 10.30
N THR A 16 -16.34 4.94 11.50
CA THR A 16 -17.16 6.08 11.89
C THR A 16 -16.93 7.25 10.94
N GLN A 17 -17.95 8.06 10.74
CA GLN A 17 -17.83 9.27 9.93
C GLN A 17 -16.73 10.19 10.51
N PRO A 18 -15.91 10.81 9.66
CA PRO A 18 -14.90 11.76 10.12
C PRO A 18 -15.57 13.01 10.70
N GLU A 19 -14.84 13.68 11.60
CA GLU A 19 -15.29 14.93 12.18
C GLU A 19 -15.56 15.97 11.08
N GLY A 20 -16.67 16.70 11.19
CA GLY A 20 -17.12 17.65 10.18
C GLY A 20 -17.99 17.06 9.05
N TYR A 21 -18.23 15.74 9.05
CA TYR A 21 -19.10 15.07 8.06
C TYR A 21 -20.44 14.58 8.64
N THR A 22 -20.79 14.95 9.87
CA THR A 22 -22.08 14.55 10.47
C THR A 22 -23.25 15.31 9.84
N ASP A 23 -23.90 14.69 8.87
CA ASP A 23 -25.15 15.20 8.30
C ASP A 23 -26.29 15.14 9.33
N ALA A 24 -27.20 16.12 9.29
CA ALA A 24 -28.28 16.27 10.28
C ALA A 24 -29.21 15.04 10.38
N GLY A 25 -29.32 14.24 9.30
CA GLY A 25 -30.12 13.00 9.24
C GLY A 25 -29.30 11.70 9.34
N GLY A 26 -27.97 11.78 9.36
CA GLY A 26 -27.06 10.64 9.17
C GLY A 26 -26.27 10.22 10.42
N ARG A 27 -26.72 10.57 11.64
CA ARG A 27 -25.93 10.36 12.88
C ARG A 27 -25.45 8.92 13.11
N ASN A 28 -26.17 7.93 12.58
CA ASN A 28 -25.83 6.51 12.73
C ASN A 28 -25.18 5.90 11.48
N TRP A 29 -24.82 6.70 10.49
CA TRP A 29 -24.14 6.19 9.29
C TRP A 29 -22.67 5.91 9.54
N VAL A 30 -22.14 5.01 8.74
CA VAL A 30 -20.72 4.62 8.72
C VAL A 30 -20.18 4.73 7.30
N CYS A 31 -18.90 5.01 7.16
CA CYS A 31 -18.22 5.08 5.88
C CYS A 31 -17.66 3.71 5.53
N LYS A 32 -17.98 3.18 4.35
CA LYS A 32 -17.28 2.02 3.78
C LYS A 32 -15.94 2.48 3.21
N LEU A 33 -14.85 1.81 3.60
CA LEU A 33 -13.52 2.08 3.07
C LEU A 33 -13.33 1.38 1.73
N ASN A 34 -13.03 2.17 0.69
CA ASN A 34 -12.73 1.66 -0.65
C ASN A 34 -11.23 1.41 -0.88
N LYS A 35 -10.36 2.02 -0.06
CA LYS A 35 -8.90 1.90 -0.11
C LYS A 35 -8.34 1.78 1.30
N SER A 36 -7.14 1.23 1.43
CA SER A 36 -6.49 1.13 2.73
C SER A 36 -6.06 2.51 3.25
N LEU A 37 -6.21 2.73 4.55
CA LEU A 37 -5.90 3.99 5.23
C LEU A 37 -4.78 3.80 6.26
N TYR A 38 -4.10 4.88 6.62
CA TYR A 38 -3.15 4.83 7.74
C TYR A 38 -3.87 4.39 9.02
N GLY A 39 -3.19 3.60 9.85
CA GLY A 39 -3.74 3.08 11.11
C GLY A 39 -4.55 1.79 11.00
N LEU A 40 -4.91 1.32 9.80
CA LEU A 40 -5.49 -0.02 9.67
C LEU A 40 -4.40 -1.10 9.75
N LYS A 41 -4.66 -2.17 10.51
CA LYS A 41 -3.73 -3.29 10.70
C LYS A 41 -3.26 -3.95 9.40
N GLN A 42 -4.11 -3.98 8.37
CA GLN A 42 -3.82 -4.61 7.08
C GLN A 42 -3.18 -3.66 6.06
N SER A 43 -3.19 -2.34 6.29
CA SER A 43 -2.70 -1.36 5.31
C SER A 43 -1.24 -1.58 4.88
N PRO A 44 -0.28 -1.86 5.79
CA PRO A 44 1.09 -2.15 5.38
C PRO A 44 1.19 -3.37 4.46
N ARG A 45 0.39 -4.41 4.73
CA ARG A 45 0.36 -5.64 3.92
C ARG A 45 -0.25 -5.39 2.54
N GLN A 46 -1.37 -4.67 2.46
CA GLN A 46 -2.02 -4.39 1.18
C GLN A 46 -1.16 -3.47 0.30
N TRP A 47 -0.47 -2.51 0.91
CA TRP A 47 0.54 -1.71 0.23
C TRP A 47 1.69 -2.57 -0.30
N TYR A 48 2.29 -3.42 0.54
CA TYR A 48 3.39 -4.29 0.11
C TYR A 48 2.98 -5.19 -1.07
N LYS A 49 1.79 -5.81 -1.03
CA LYS A 49 1.27 -6.60 -2.15
C LYS A 49 1.14 -5.80 -3.44
N ARG A 50 0.58 -4.58 -3.35
CA ARG A 50 0.42 -3.69 -4.50
C ARG A 50 1.78 -3.29 -5.08
N PHE A 51 2.73 -2.95 -4.21
CA PHE A 51 4.09 -2.56 -4.58
C PHE A 51 4.85 -3.72 -5.23
N ASP A 52 4.86 -4.91 -4.63
CA ASP A 52 5.51 -6.11 -5.19
C ASP A 52 4.98 -6.43 -6.60
N SER A 53 3.66 -6.40 -6.75
CA SER A 53 3.01 -6.59 -8.05
C SER A 53 3.45 -5.55 -9.08
N PHE A 54 3.57 -4.29 -8.67
CA PHE A 54 4.04 -3.21 -9.53
C PHE A 54 5.51 -3.39 -9.93
N MET A 55 6.40 -3.65 -8.97
CA MET A 55 7.84 -3.82 -9.22
C MET A 55 8.13 -4.98 -10.17
N ARG A 56 7.43 -6.11 -10.01
CA ARG A 56 7.53 -7.24 -10.95
C ARG A 56 7.13 -6.85 -12.38
N ARG A 57 6.11 -6.01 -12.56
CA ARG A 57 5.73 -5.48 -13.89
C ARG A 57 6.83 -4.60 -14.48
N GLN A 58 7.53 -3.84 -13.64
CA GLN A 58 8.69 -3.02 -14.02
C GLN A 58 9.99 -3.83 -14.22
N LYS A 59 9.91 -5.17 -14.23
CA LYS A 59 11.06 -6.08 -14.43
C LYS A 59 12.10 -6.08 -13.31
N TYR A 60 11.73 -5.57 -12.14
CA TYR A 60 12.51 -5.80 -10.93
C TYR A 60 12.28 -7.22 -10.42
N THR A 61 13.34 -7.80 -9.87
CA THR A 61 13.30 -9.09 -9.18
C THR A 61 13.47 -8.85 -7.68
N ARG A 62 12.71 -9.58 -6.86
CA ARG A 62 12.88 -9.53 -5.40
C ARG A 62 14.12 -10.33 -5.00
N SER A 63 14.90 -9.80 -4.05
CA SER A 63 16.03 -10.52 -3.48
C SER A 63 15.58 -11.81 -2.80
N LYS A 64 16.45 -12.83 -2.82
CA LYS A 64 16.23 -14.11 -2.13
C LYS A 64 16.55 -14.03 -0.63
N TYR A 65 17.30 -13.01 -0.22
CA TYR A 65 17.79 -12.86 1.15
C TYR A 65 16.94 -11.86 1.95
N ASP A 66 16.38 -10.85 1.30
CA ASP A 66 15.52 -9.84 1.92
C ASP A 66 14.35 -9.49 1.00
N ASN A 67 13.12 -9.65 1.50
CA ASN A 67 11.90 -9.38 0.74
C ASN A 67 11.62 -7.89 0.52
N CYS A 68 12.37 -7.01 1.18
CA CYS A 68 12.31 -5.55 1.03
C CYS A 68 13.25 -5.04 -0.06
N VAL A 69 14.16 -5.88 -0.56
CA VAL A 69 15.15 -5.50 -1.57
C VAL A 69 14.69 -5.96 -2.96
N TYR A 70 14.62 -5.01 -3.88
CA TYR A 70 14.36 -5.23 -5.29
C TYR A 70 15.60 -4.88 -6.11
N LEU A 71 15.87 -5.68 -7.13
CA LEU A 71 17.03 -5.51 -8.01
C LEU A 71 16.64 -5.60 -9.48
N GLN A 72 17.25 -4.75 -10.29
CA GLN A 72 17.14 -4.79 -11.74
C GLN A 72 18.54 -4.67 -12.35
N LYS A 73 18.89 -5.63 -13.21
CA LYS A 73 20.12 -5.58 -14.01
C LYS A 73 19.84 -4.80 -15.29
N LEU A 74 20.64 -3.77 -15.56
CA LEU A 74 20.55 -2.97 -16.77
C LEU A 74 21.34 -3.62 -17.92
N HIS A 75 21.13 -3.11 -19.14
CA HIS A 75 21.76 -3.65 -20.35
C HIS A 75 23.29 -3.54 -20.35
N ASP A 76 23.84 -2.52 -19.70
CA ASP A 76 25.28 -2.30 -19.53
C ASP A 76 25.91 -3.18 -18.43
N GLY A 77 25.10 -4.01 -17.76
CA GLY A 77 25.54 -4.89 -16.68
C GLY A 77 25.50 -4.27 -15.29
N SER A 78 25.18 -2.98 -15.16
CA SER A 78 24.98 -2.33 -13.86
C SER A 78 23.69 -2.79 -13.18
N PHE A 79 23.55 -2.48 -11.89
CA PHE A 79 22.41 -2.87 -11.08
C PHE A 79 21.78 -1.66 -10.39
N ILE A 80 20.46 -1.62 -10.37
CA ILE A 80 19.68 -0.76 -9.49
C ILE A 80 19.21 -1.59 -8.32
N TYR A 81 19.46 -1.10 -7.10
CA TYR A 81 18.93 -1.65 -5.86
C TYR A 81 17.91 -0.68 -5.28
N LEU A 82 16.76 -1.20 -4.91
CA LEU A 82 15.70 -0.45 -4.27
C LEU A 82 15.34 -1.16 -2.97
N LEU A 83 15.31 -0.38 -1.87
CA LEU A 83 14.95 -0.87 -0.55
C LEU A 83 13.61 -0.27 -0.17
N LEU A 84 12.66 -1.12 0.19
CA LEU A 84 11.36 -0.69 0.69
C LEU A 84 11.34 -0.79 2.20
N TYR A 85 11.17 0.32 2.91
CA TYR A 85 10.97 0.34 4.36
C TYR A 85 9.59 0.87 4.69
N VAL A 86 8.64 -0.03 4.96
CA VAL A 86 7.24 0.29 5.27
C VAL A 86 6.58 1.11 4.15
N ASP A 87 6.57 2.44 4.25
CA ASP A 87 6.03 3.37 3.25
C ASP A 87 7.09 4.27 2.59
N ASP A 88 8.37 4.09 2.97
CA ASP A 88 9.52 4.76 2.39
C ASP A 88 10.27 3.85 1.40
N MET A 89 10.92 4.47 0.43
CA MET A 89 11.63 3.82 -0.68
C MET A 89 12.87 4.64 -1.06
#